data_AF-A0A164FZL8-F1
#
_entry.id   AF-A0A164FZL8-F1
#
_cell.length_a   1.000
_cell.length_b   1.000
_cell.length_c   1.000
_cell.angle_alpha   90.00
_cell.angle_beta   90.00
_cell.angle_gamma   90.00
#
_symmetry.space_group_name_H-M   'P 1'
#
loop_
_entity.id
_entity.type
_entity.pdbx_description
1 polymer ?
#
loop_
_entity_poly.entity_id
_entity_poly.type
_entity_poly.pdbx_seq_one_letter_code
_entity_poly.pdbx_strand_id
1 'polypeptide(L)'
;TSGIVSTLAEQATLDNESLWELHEHTVVLGQLERAHQTREKELNRAKINFVNAMNVLERQSIVMARVDEAFRAAHRLLEWTKMTVDDISIGFALLASSRLPPEMFPPAQLRTVLSDIRSSLASGSALTPVLQRGDLWRAYQEKNVVTASTENGLKLFIHFPIVEFEKTFELYEIFVLPVYDAEGGVGLG
;
A
#
# COMPACT_ATOMS: atom_id res chain seq x y z
N THR A 1 41.80 -56.98 89.51
CA THR A 1 40.78 -55.92 89.63
C THR A 1 41.16 -54.62 88.92
N SER A 2 42.44 -54.24 88.84
CA SER A 2 42.88 -52.99 88.18
C SER A 2 42.65 -52.92 86.65
N GLY A 3 42.80 -54.02 85.91
CA GLY A 3 42.57 -54.01 84.45
C GLY A 3 41.11 -53.80 84.01
N ILE A 4 40.15 -54.38 84.74
CA ILE A 4 38.71 -54.27 84.44
C ILE A 4 38.20 -52.84 84.65
N VAL A 5 38.74 -52.14 85.65
CA VAL A 5 38.39 -50.74 85.93
C VAL A 5 38.98 -49.80 84.87
N SER A 6 40.18 -50.07 84.36
CA SER A 6 40.81 -49.30 83.27
C SER A 6 40.03 -49.43 81.95
N THR A 7 39.66 -50.65 81.57
CA THR A 7 38.88 -50.89 80.34
C THR A 7 37.47 -50.30 80.42
N LEU A 8 36.88 -50.25 81.63
CA LEU A 8 35.57 -49.63 81.83
C LEU A 8 35.65 -48.09 81.73
N ALA A 9 36.74 -47.49 82.20
CA ALA A 9 36.98 -46.05 82.05
C ALA A 9 37.26 -45.64 80.60
N GLU A 10 38.01 -46.46 79.85
CA GLU A 10 38.22 -46.27 78.41
C GLU A 10 36.91 -46.37 77.63
N GLN A 11 36.07 -47.37 77.94
CA GLN A 11 34.76 -47.52 77.32
C GLN A 11 33.85 -46.31 77.57
N ALA A 12 33.78 -45.83 78.82
CA ALA A 12 32.98 -44.66 79.16
C ALA A 12 33.45 -43.38 78.44
N THR A 13 34.75 -43.26 78.19
CA THR A 13 35.33 -42.13 77.44
C THR A 13 34.92 -42.19 75.97
N LEU A 14 35.05 -43.37 75.35
CA LEU A 14 34.69 -43.60 73.95
C LEU A 14 33.17 -43.42 73.70
N ASP A 15 32.33 -43.85 74.64
CA ASP A 15 30.89 -43.66 74.59
C ASP A 15 30.52 -42.16 74.66
N ASN A 16 31.19 -41.39 75.52
CA ASN A 16 30.94 -39.96 75.67
C ASN A 16 31.38 -39.16 74.43
N GLU A 17 32.50 -39.52 73.82
CA GLU A 17 32.99 -38.90 72.58
C GLU A 17 32.05 -39.23 71.40
N SER A 18 31.60 -40.48 71.30
CA SER A 18 30.62 -40.89 70.29
C SER A 18 29.28 -40.16 70.42
N LEU A 19 28.81 -39.92 71.65
CA LEU A 19 27.60 -39.13 71.91
C LEU A 19 27.77 -37.66 71.52
N TRP A 20 28.96 -37.10 71.73
CA TRP A 20 29.27 -35.74 71.32
C TRP A 20 29.29 -35.60 69.80
N GLU A 21 29.96 -36.50 69.08
CA GLU A 21 29.97 -36.53 67.62
C GLU A 21 28.55 -36.68 67.03
N LEU A 22 27.73 -37.56 67.63
CA LEU A 22 26.34 -37.73 67.22
C LEU A 22 25.50 -36.47 67.44
N HIS A 23 25.77 -35.73 68.53
CA HIS A 23 25.13 -34.43 68.77
C HIS A 23 25.53 -33.40 67.71
N GLU A 24 26.82 -33.29 67.39
CA GLU A 24 27.32 -32.39 66.34
C GLU A 24 26.70 -32.72 64.97
N HIS A 25 26.63 -34.00 64.60
CA HIS A 25 25.97 -34.44 63.37
C HIS A 25 24.48 -34.08 63.34
N THR A 26 23.78 -34.22 64.47
CA THR A 26 22.36 -33.84 64.57
C THR A 26 22.16 -32.34 64.36
N VAL A 27 23.06 -31.51 64.91
CA VAL A 27 23.04 -30.06 64.70
C VAL A 27 23.26 -29.70 63.24
N VAL A 28 24.24 -30.34 62.57
CA VAL A 28 24.53 -30.13 61.15
C VAL A 28 23.35 -30.54 60.27
N LEU A 29 22.71 -31.68 60.54
CA LEU A 29 21.51 -32.10 59.83
C LEU A 29 20.36 -31.09 59.97
N GLY A 30 20.15 -30.57 61.18
CA GLY A 30 19.14 -29.53 61.42
C GLY A 30 19.44 -28.20 60.70
N GLN A 31 20.71 -27.87 60.48
CA GLN A 31 21.10 -26.70 59.66
C GLN A 31 20.90 -26.97 58.17
N LEU A 32 21.26 -28.16 57.70
CA LEU A 32 21.10 -28.58 56.31
C LEU A 32 19.63 -28.59 55.91
N GLU A 33 18.73 -29.08 56.77
CA GLU A 33 17.30 -29.09 56.50
C GLU A 33 16.72 -27.68 56.40
N ARG A 34 17.13 -26.76 57.28
CA ARG A 34 16.76 -25.33 57.18
C ARG A 34 17.29 -24.68 55.91
N ALA A 35 18.52 -24.99 55.52
CA ALA A 35 19.10 -24.51 54.27
C ALA A 35 18.35 -25.06 53.04
N HIS A 36 17.95 -26.34 53.07
CA HIS A 36 17.14 -26.96 52.02
C HIS A 36 15.78 -26.28 51.89
N GLN A 37 15.05 -26.11 53.01
CA GLN A 37 13.75 -25.42 53.01
C GLN A 37 13.84 -23.98 52.52
N THR A 38 14.92 -23.28 52.87
CA THR A 38 15.16 -21.90 52.40
C THR A 38 15.39 -21.88 50.89
N ARG A 39 16.27 -22.76 50.39
CA ARG A 39 16.54 -22.90 48.95
C ARG A 39 15.28 -23.27 48.17
N GLU A 40 14.45 -24.16 48.70
CA GLU A 40 13.19 -24.55 48.06
C GLU A 40 12.22 -23.36 47.95
N LYS A 41 12.11 -22.54 48.98
CA LYS A 41 11.31 -21.30 48.94
C LYS A 41 11.84 -20.30 47.91
N GLU A 42 13.16 -20.13 47.85
CA GLU A 42 13.80 -19.26 46.86
C GLU A 42 13.59 -19.77 45.44
N LEU A 43 13.73 -21.08 45.22
CA LEU A 43 13.49 -21.72 43.93
C LEU A 43 12.04 -21.53 43.49
N ASN A 44 11.08 -21.75 44.39
CA ASN A 44 9.66 -21.54 44.11
C ASN A 44 9.36 -20.08 43.77
N ARG A 45 9.96 -19.13 44.50
CA ARG A 45 9.84 -17.70 44.19
C ARG A 45 10.44 -17.36 42.83
N ALA A 46 11.62 -17.88 42.51
CA ALA A 46 12.29 -17.68 41.24
C ALA A 46 11.44 -18.21 40.07
N LYS A 47 10.85 -19.41 40.23
CA LYS A 47 9.94 -20.01 39.24
C LYS A 47 8.73 -19.13 38.96
N ILE A 48 8.09 -18.60 40.01
CA ILE A 48 6.93 -17.70 39.86
C ILE A 48 7.33 -16.41 39.13
N ASN A 49 8.45 -15.80 39.54
CA ASN A 49 8.95 -14.59 38.89
C ASN A 49 9.26 -14.80 37.41
N PHE A 50 9.86 -15.94 37.06
CA PHE A 50 10.15 -16.29 35.67
C PHE A 50 8.87 -16.42 34.82
N VAL A 51 7.86 -17.13 35.32
CA VAL A 51 6.57 -17.26 34.63
C VAL A 51 5.91 -15.89 34.42
N ASN A 52 5.93 -15.03 35.44
CA ASN A 52 5.39 -13.68 35.32
C ASN A 52 6.13 -12.85 34.27
N ALA A 53 7.47 -12.92 34.24
CA ALA A 53 8.27 -12.23 33.24
C ALA A 53 7.97 -12.73 31.81
N MET A 54 7.83 -14.05 31.63
CA MET A 54 7.47 -14.64 30.34
C MET A 54 6.08 -14.19 29.87
N ASN A 55 5.09 -14.14 30.77
CA ASN A 55 3.74 -13.65 30.45
C ASN A 55 3.74 -12.17 30.04
N VAL A 56 4.57 -11.33 30.67
CA VAL A 56 4.72 -9.91 30.28
C VAL A 56 5.34 -9.82 28.89
N LEU A 57 6.40 -10.59 28.63
CA LEU A 57 7.09 -10.61 27.34
C LEU A 57 6.17 -11.08 26.20
N GLU A 58 5.36 -12.11 26.44
CA GLU A 58 4.37 -12.61 25.48
C GLU A 58 3.34 -11.52 25.11
N ARG A 59 2.79 -10.82 26.11
CA ARG A 59 1.87 -9.71 25.88
C ARG A 59 2.53 -8.57 25.09
N GLN A 60 3.77 -8.25 25.42
CA GLN A 60 4.54 -7.22 24.70
C GLN A 60 4.79 -7.61 23.24
N SER A 61 5.10 -8.88 22.97
CA SER A 61 5.27 -9.42 21.60
C SER A 61 4.01 -9.22 20.75
N ILE A 62 2.83 -9.51 21.31
CA ILE A 62 1.55 -9.31 20.61
C ILE A 62 1.32 -7.82 20.30
N VAL A 63 1.63 -6.93 21.24
CA VAL A 63 1.50 -5.48 21.03
C VAL A 63 2.48 -4.99 19.96
N MET A 64 3.74 -5.43 19.99
CA MET A 64 4.73 -5.10 18.95
C MET A 64 4.28 -5.57 17.57
N ALA A 65 3.77 -6.78 17.44
CA ALA A 65 3.24 -7.27 16.16
C ALA A 65 2.09 -6.40 15.62
N ARG A 66 1.22 -5.88 16.50
CA ARG A 66 0.15 -4.94 16.09
C ARG A 66 0.71 -3.59 15.66
N VAL A 67 1.73 -3.08 16.34
CA VAL A 67 2.41 -1.83 15.97
C VAL A 67 3.09 -1.98 14.61
N ASP A 68 3.78 -3.09 14.37
CA ASP A 68 4.43 -3.38 13.09
C ASP A 68 3.41 -3.42 11.95
N GLU A 69 2.26 -4.08 12.14
CA GLU A 69 1.22 -4.12 11.11
C GLU A 69 0.60 -2.74 10.87
N ALA A 70 0.39 -1.94 11.92
CA ALA A 70 -0.08 -0.56 11.78
C ALA A 70 0.92 0.29 10.99
N PHE A 71 2.23 0.12 11.24
CA PHE A 71 3.26 0.84 10.50
C PHE A 71 3.33 0.41 9.03
N ARG A 72 3.19 -0.89 8.74
CA ARG A 72 3.07 -1.40 7.36
C ARG A 72 1.84 -0.84 6.65
N ALA A 73 0.69 -0.79 7.33
CA ALA A 73 -0.52 -0.21 6.77
C ALA A 73 -0.34 1.29 6.46
N ALA A 74 0.26 2.05 7.40
CA ALA A 74 0.58 3.46 7.19
C ALA A 74 1.54 3.66 6.01
N HIS A 75 2.56 2.80 5.87
CA HIS A 75 3.48 2.87 4.74
C HIS A 75 2.79 2.61 3.40
N ARG A 76 1.92 1.58 3.30
CA ARG A 76 1.12 1.34 2.09
C ARG A 76 0.22 2.52 1.72
N LEU A 77 -0.38 3.18 2.72
CA LEU A 77 -1.19 4.38 2.51
C LEU A 77 -0.34 5.55 1.99
N LEU A 78 0.86 5.72 2.50
CA LEU A 78 1.79 6.75 2.02
C LEU A 78 2.20 6.49 0.56
N GLU A 79 2.54 5.24 0.23
CA GLU A 79 2.87 4.82 -1.13
C GLU A 79 1.72 5.10 -2.11
N TRP A 80 0.50 4.71 -1.72
CA TRP A 80 -0.72 4.97 -2.50
C TRP A 80 -0.97 6.47 -2.67
N THR A 81 -0.77 7.27 -1.63
CA THR A 81 -0.94 8.73 -1.67
C THR A 81 0.06 9.34 -2.65
N LYS A 82 1.33 8.90 -2.58
CA LYS A 82 2.37 9.36 -3.51
C LYS A 82 2.01 9.04 -4.96
N MET A 83 1.61 7.80 -5.24
CA MET A 83 1.21 7.39 -6.60
C MET A 83 0.02 8.21 -7.10
N THR A 84 -0.97 8.46 -6.23
CA THR A 84 -2.13 9.29 -6.57
C THR A 84 -1.74 10.74 -6.89
N VAL A 85 -0.81 11.32 -6.12
CA VAL A 85 -0.30 12.68 -6.37
C VAL A 85 0.48 12.74 -7.69
N ASP A 86 1.28 11.71 -7.99
CA ASP A 86 2.01 11.62 -9.25
C ASP A 86 1.04 11.53 -10.45
N ASP A 87 0.01 10.68 -10.37
CA ASP A 87 -1.04 10.55 -11.40
C ASP A 87 -1.79 11.86 -11.63
N ILE A 88 -2.16 12.56 -10.54
CA ILE A 88 -2.81 13.88 -10.62
C ILE A 88 -1.88 14.90 -11.28
N SER A 89 -0.60 14.89 -10.93
CA SER A 89 0.40 15.81 -11.50
C SER A 89 0.58 15.60 -13.00
N ILE A 90 0.64 14.34 -13.44
CA ILE A 90 0.63 13.97 -14.86
C ILE A 90 -0.65 14.48 -15.53
N GLY A 91 -1.79 14.30 -14.88
CA GLY A 91 -3.08 14.77 -15.39
C GLY A 91 -3.10 16.28 -15.63
N PHE A 92 -2.60 17.08 -14.68
CA PHE A 92 -2.48 18.53 -14.85
C PHE A 92 -1.50 18.93 -15.96
N ALA A 93 -0.37 18.23 -16.10
CA ALA A 93 0.57 18.49 -17.20
C ALA A 93 -0.05 18.22 -18.58
N LEU A 94 -0.87 17.16 -18.69
CA LEU A 94 -1.64 16.87 -19.90
C LEU A 94 -2.66 17.97 -20.19
N LEU A 95 -3.40 18.44 -19.17
CA LEU A 95 -4.34 19.54 -19.32
C LEU A 95 -3.67 20.85 -19.75
N ALA A 96 -2.51 21.18 -19.17
CA ALA A 96 -1.71 22.34 -19.58
C ALA A 96 -1.26 22.25 -21.04
N SER A 97 -1.14 21.02 -21.56
CA SER A 97 -0.83 20.73 -22.97
C SER A 97 -2.08 20.58 -23.85
N SER A 98 -3.24 21.03 -23.38
CA SER A 98 -4.55 20.92 -24.05
C SER A 98 -5.01 19.49 -24.34
N ARG A 99 -4.53 18.50 -23.58
CA ARG A 99 -4.91 17.08 -23.69
C ARG A 99 -5.78 16.67 -22.51
N LEU A 100 -6.73 15.77 -22.74
CA LEU A 100 -7.54 15.23 -21.65
C LEU A 100 -6.84 14.03 -21.00
N PRO A 101 -6.54 14.07 -19.71
CA PRO A 101 -6.05 12.90 -18.99
C PRO A 101 -7.20 11.90 -18.70
N PRO A 102 -7.00 10.60 -18.98
CA PRO A 102 -7.96 9.56 -18.59
C PRO A 102 -8.25 9.50 -17.09
N GLU A 103 -7.30 9.96 -16.27
CA GLU A 103 -7.40 9.98 -14.80
C GLU A 103 -8.44 10.99 -14.33
N MET A 104 -8.57 12.14 -15.00
CA MET A 104 -9.56 13.17 -14.65
C MET A 104 -10.87 13.05 -15.43
N PHE A 105 -10.88 12.27 -16.52
CA PHE A 105 -12.08 11.99 -17.28
C PHE A 105 -12.06 10.53 -17.74
N PRO A 106 -12.62 9.60 -16.96
CA PRO A 106 -12.48 8.17 -17.21
C PRO A 106 -13.07 7.70 -18.55
N PRO A 107 -12.50 6.65 -19.19
CA PRO A 107 -13.01 6.11 -20.46
C PRO A 107 -14.49 5.73 -20.46
N ALA A 108 -15.01 5.24 -19.33
CA ALA A 108 -16.43 4.92 -19.18
C ALA A 108 -17.32 6.17 -19.31
N GLN A 109 -16.92 7.27 -18.65
CA GLN A 109 -17.62 8.55 -18.73
C GLN A 109 -17.53 9.14 -20.14
N LEU A 110 -16.36 9.08 -20.77
CA LEU A 110 -16.18 9.51 -22.16
C LEU A 110 -17.09 8.77 -23.13
N ARG A 111 -17.24 7.46 -22.96
CA ARG A 111 -18.13 6.66 -23.81
C ARG A 111 -19.59 7.11 -23.68
N THR A 112 -20.05 7.37 -22.46
CA THR A 112 -21.40 7.89 -22.22
C THR A 112 -21.59 9.24 -22.89
N VAL A 113 -20.68 10.19 -22.67
CA VAL A 113 -20.77 11.52 -23.27
C VAL A 113 -20.74 11.47 -24.80
N LEU A 114 -19.90 10.64 -25.41
CA LEU A 114 -19.89 10.49 -26.87
C LEU A 114 -21.22 9.91 -27.40
N SER A 115 -21.84 9.00 -26.65
CA SER A 115 -23.16 8.46 -27.01
C SER A 115 -24.25 9.54 -26.91
N ASP A 116 -24.22 10.37 -25.87
CA ASP A 116 -25.18 11.45 -25.65
C ASP A 116 -25.02 12.57 -26.68
N ILE A 117 -23.78 12.91 -27.05
CA ILE A 117 -23.52 13.82 -28.16
C ILE A 117 -24.13 13.25 -29.43
N ARG A 118 -23.85 11.98 -29.75
CA ARG A 118 -24.36 11.33 -30.97
C ARG A 118 -25.88 11.33 -31.05
N SER A 119 -26.59 11.12 -29.94
CA SER A 119 -28.06 11.16 -29.91
C SER A 119 -28.64 12.58 -30.02
N SER A 120 -27.83 13.61 -29.72
CA SER A 120 -28.25 15.02 -29.70
C SER A 120 -27.86 15.81 -30.96
N LEU A 121 -27.06 15.23 -31.86
CA LEU A 121 -26.66 15.89 -33.10
C LEU A 121 -27.86 16.06 -34.04
N ALA A 122 -27.90 17.22 -34.73
CA ALA A 122 -28.89 17.48 -35.76
C ALA A 122 -28.70 16.56 -36.98
N SER A 123 -29.78 16.34 -37.73
CA SER A 123 -29.74 15.65 -39.03
C SER A 123 -28.67 16.28 -39.93
N GLY A 124 -27.87 15.45 -40.60
CA GLY A 124 -26.78 15.91 -41.45
C GLY A 124 -25.43 16.16 -40.73
N SER A 125 -25.39 16.10 -39.40
CA SER A 125 -24.15 16.19 -38.60
C SER A 125 -23.80 14.85 -37.95
N ALA A 126 -22.51 14.52 -37.88
CA ALA A 126 -22.04 13.38 -37.09
C ALA A 126 -20.65 13.63 -36.50
N LEU A 127 -20.29 12.89 -35.45
CA LEU A 127 -18.90 12.83 -34.99
C LEU A 127 -17.96 12.36 -36.12
N THR A 128 -16.65 12.60 -36.00
CA THR A 128 -15.69 12.06 -36.98
C THR A 128 -15.82 10.52 -37.12
N PRO A 129 -15.51 9.92 -38.29
CA PRO A 129 -15.63 8.48 -38.48
C PRO A 129 -14.87 7.66 -37.43
N VAL A 130 -13.77 8.20 -36.90
CA VAL A 130 -12.97 7.60 -35.83
C VAL A 130 -13.76 7.55 -34.51
N LEU A 131 -14.36 8.67 -34.12
CA LEU A 131 -15.17 8.79 -32.90
C LEU A 131 -16.47 7.97 -32.99
N GLN A 132 -17.07 7.86 -34.18
CA GLN A 132 -18.25 7.04 -34.41
C GLN A 132 -18.01 5.54 -34.19
N ARG A 133 -16.82 5.05 -34.57
CA ARG A 133 -16.40 3.65 -34.34
C ARG A 133 -16.15 3.34 -32.86
N GLY A 134 -16.20 4.34 -31.99
CA GLY A 134 -16.00 4.16 -30.55
C GLY A 134 -14.54 3.95 -30.16
N ASP A 135 -13.58 4.35 -31.00
CA ASP A 135 -12.16 4.31 -30.67
C ASP A 135 -11.85 5.38 -29.62
N LEU A 136 -11.94 4.99 -28.36
CA LEU A 136 -11.73 5.89 -27.22
C LEU A 136 -10.30 6.43 -27.19
N TRP A 137 -9.31 5.65 -27.61
CA TRP A 137 -7.91 6.10 -27.60
C TRP A 137 -7.71 7.26 -28.58
N ARG A 138 -8.19 7.12 -29.81
CA ARG A 138 -8.18 8.25 -30.75
C ARG A 138 -9.08 9.38 -30.29
N ALA A 139 -10.18 9.08 -29.60
CA ALA A 139 -10.97 10.12 -28.97
C ALA A 139 -10.12 10.92 -27.98
N TYR A 140 -9.18 10.33 -27.24
CA TYR A 140 -8.19 11.05 -26.42
C TYR A 140 -7.19 11.91 -27.18
N GLN A 141 -6.86 11.55 -28.41
CA GLN A 141 -5.91 12.29 -29.23
C GLN A 141 -6.56 13.44 -30.02
N GLU A 142 -7.80 13.26 -30.48
CA GLU A 142 -8.47 14.21 -31.38
C GLU A 142 -9.17 15.36 -30.64
N LYS A 143 -9.45 15.24 -29.34
CA LYS A 143 -10.02 16.38 -28.60
C LYS A 143 -8.97 17.42 -28.25
N ASN A 144 -9.45 18.66 -28.22
CA ASN A 144 -8.74 19.75 -27.60
C ASN A 144 -9.44 20.10 -26.28
N VAL A 145 -8.66 20.24 -25.21
CA VAL A 145 -9.18 20.62 -23.89
C VAL A 145 -8.71 22.02 -23.53
N VAL A 146 -9.66 22.84 -23.10
CA VAL A 146 -9.40 24.14 -22.48
C VAL A 146 -9.86 24.07 -21.03
N THR A 147 -9.03 24.57 -20.12
CA THR A 147 -9.33 24.61 -18.69
C THR A 147 -9.58 26.03 -18.23
N ALA A 148 -10.60 26.23 -17.39
CA ALA A 148 -10.80 27.49 -16.69
C ALA A 148 -10.87 27.26 -15.18
N SER A 149 -10.20 28.13 -14.42
CA SER A 149 -10.38 28.18 -12.97
C SER A 149 -11.69 28.89 -12.63
N THR A 150 -12.40 28.37 -11.65
CA THR A 150 -13.64 28.93 -11.10
C THR A 150 -13.58 28.91 -9.58
N GLU A 151 -14.47 29.64 -8.91
CA GLU A 151 -14.56 29.66 -7.44
C GLU A 151 -14.71 28.26 -6.82
N ASN A 152 -15.35 27.33 -7.56
CA ASN A 152 -15.62 25.96 -7.12
C ASN A 152 -14.65 24.93 -7.71
N GLY A 153 -13.52 25.35 -8.27
CA GLY A 153 -12.48 24.47 -8.83
C GLY A 153 -12.30 24.62 -10.34
N LEU A 154 -11.85 23.54 -10.99
CA LEU A 154 -11.50 23.55 -12.41
C LEU A 154 -12.68 23.13 -13.30
N LYS A 155 -13.02 23.93 -14.30
CA LYS A 155 -13.92 23.53 -15.38
C LYS A 155 -13.13 23.11 -16.62
N LEU A 156 -13.54 21.97 -17.19
CA LEU A 156 -12.98 21.39 -18.41
C LEU A 156 -13.93 21.66 -19.58
N PHE A 157 -13.42 22.29 -20.63
CA PHE A 157 -14.11 22.48 -21.90
C PHE A 157 -13.48 21.55 -22.92
N ILE A 158 -14.19 20.47 -23.27
CA ILE A 158 -13.70 19.43 -24.16
C ILE A 158 -14.32 19.63 -25.54
N HIS A 159 -13.48 19.92 -26.54
CA HIS A 159 -13.92 20.12 -27.91
C HIS A 159 -13.76 18.84 -28.72
N PHE A 160 -14.88 18.33 -29.25
CA PHE A 160 -14.88 17.20 -30.19
C PHE A 160 -15.15 17.68 -31.62
N PRO A 161 -14.40 17.21 -32.61
CA PRO A 161 -14.68 17.52 -34.01
C PRO A 161 -15.98 16.85 -34.49
N ILE A 162 -16.79 17.61 -35.23
CA ILE A 162 -18.04 17.18 -35.88
C ILE A 162 -17.88 17.39 -37.38
N VAL A 163 -18.44 16.49 -38.17
CA VAL A 163 -18.48 16.52 -39.63
C VAL A 163 -19.92 16.79 -40.06
N GLU A 164 -20.11 17.70 -41.02
CA GLU A 164 -21.41 18.04 -41.59
C GLU A 164 -21.45 17.56 -43.04
N PHE A 165 -22.45 16.74 -43.38
CA PHE A 165 -22.55 16.07 -44.68
C PHE A 165 -23.37 16.87 -45.70
N GLU A 166 -24.10 17.90 -45.27
CA GLU A 166 -25.01 18.67 -46.13
C GLU A 166 -24.33 19.80 -46.92
N LYS A 167 -23.03 20.04 -46.70
CA LYS A 167 -22.26 21.00 -47.51
C LYS A 167 -21.59 20.28 -48.68
N THR A 168 -22.36 20.01 -49.73
CA THR A 168 -21.80 19.74 -51.05
C THR A 168 -21.07 21.00 -51.54
N PHE A 169 -19.74 21.03 -51.41
CA PHE A 169 -18.92 21.96 -52.17
C PHE A 169 -18.81 21.40 -53.58
N GLU A 170 -19.53 21.99 -54.53
CA GLU A 170 -19.26 21.76 -55.95
C GLU A 170 -17.92 22.44 -56.27
N LEU A 171 -16.85 21.65 -56.30
CA LEU A 171 -15.57 22.12 -56.80
C LEU A 171 -15.60 21.98 -58.33
N TYR A 172 -15.94 23.05 -59.04
CA TYR A 172 -15.75 23.10 -60.48
C TYR A 172 -14.30 23.49 -60.77
N GLU A 173 -13.56 22.60 -61.42
CA GLU A 173 -12.33 22.97 -62.12
C GLU A 173 -12.70 23.28 -63.57
N ILE A 174 -12.60 24.55 -63.95
CA ILE A 174 -12.81 24.97 -65.34
C ILE A 174 -11.49 24.75 -66.09
N PHE A 175 -11.42 23.68 -66.89
CA PHE A 175 -10.40 23.57 -67.93
C PHE A 175 -10.86 24.30 -69.18
N VAL A 176 -10.21 25.41 -69.50
CA VAL A 176 -10.34 26.03 -70.83
C VAL A 176 -9.53 25.17 -71.80
N LEU A 177 -10.22 24.46 -72.68
CA LEU A 177 -9.58 23.77 -73.80
C LEU A 177 -9.11 24.82 -74.82
N PRO A 178 -7.86 24.77 -75.31
CA PRO A 178 -7.44 25.63 -76.39
C PRO A 178 -8.29 25.34 -77.63
N VAL A 179 -8.92 26.39 -78.17
CA VAL A 179 -9.59 26.33 -79.46
C VAL A 179 -8.49 26.38 -80.53
N TYR A 180 -8.31 25.30 -81.26
CA TYR A 180 -7.49 25.28 -82.46
C TYR A 180 -8.35 25.70 -83.65
N ASP A 181 -7.95 26.76 -84.35
CA ASP A 181 -8.51 27.07 -85.65
C ASP A 181 -8.00 26.08 -86.71
N ALA A 182 -8.65 26.06 -87.87
CA ALA A 182 -8.31 25.15 -88.97
C ALA A 182 -6.91 25.42 -89.58
N GLU A 183 -6.16 26.41 -89.09
CA GLU A 183 -4.83 26.78 -89.59
C GLU A 183 -3.70 26.73 -88.52
N GLY A 184 -3.99 26.27 -87.31
CA GLY A 184 -2.98 25.94 -86.29
C GLY A 184 -2.44 27.13 -85.47
N GLY A 185 -3.16 28.26 -85.39
CA GLY A 185 -2.76 29.42 -84.59
C GLY A 185 -3.50 29.51 -83.25
N VAL A 186 -2.77 29.61 -82.13
CA VAL A 186 -3.34 29.72 -80.77
C VAL A 186 -3.80 31.15 -80.48
N GLY A 187 -5.09 31.35 -80.21
CA GLY A 187 -5.65 32.61 -79.68
C GLY A 187 -6.11 32.46 -78.22
N LEU A 188 -5.85 33.46 -77.37
CA LEU A 188 -6.34 33.51 -75.98
C LEU A 188 -7.68 34.27 -75.92
N GLY A 189 -8.73 33.58 -75.49
CA GLY A 189 -9.94 34.13 -74.88
C GLY A 189 -10.05 33.65 -73.44
#